data_AF-A0AAD4MNZ6-F1
#
_entry.id   AF-A0AAD4MNZ6-F1
#
_cell.length_a   1.000
_cell.length_b   1.000
_cell.length_c   1.000
_cell.angle_alpha   90.00
_cell.angle_beta   90.00
_cell.angle_gamma   90.00
#
_symmetry.space_group_name_H-M   'P 1'
#
loop_
_entity.id
_entity.type
_entity.pdbx_description
1 polymer ?
#
loop_
_entity_poly.entity_id
_entity_poly.type
_entity_poly.pdbx_seq_one_letter_code
_entity_poly.pdbx_strand_id
1 'polypeptide(L)'
;MQICLPPRTTASLVLLLNLVCSFEGARAVYKCYNCMSRYYGLTWQFAGYSNIYYEPTAFNDNCENPTRRGADVVPHTYCDDHSNCISMVEDLKIGTGARGYIRGCWSNIFRHGFNRTGLAGHLRQHTMCKTFNSSDLSAGGSKGGKLFDSTVRVCSCSGNMCNGNAFDTAAAFRNSNPINYFAIISFIVTYLIHFTSILRH
;
A
#
# COMPACT_ATOMS: atom_id res chain seq x y z
N MET A 1 -1.72 -12.52 -21.95
CA MET A 1 -0.48 -13.14 -22.47
C MET A 1 -0.42 -12.79 -23.94
N GLN A 2 0.27 -11.71 -24.30
CA GLN A 2 0.25 -11.17 -25.66
C GLN A 2 1.65 -11.29 -26.23
N ILE A 3 1.77 -12.12 -27.26
CA ILE A 3 3.01 -12.50 -27.93
C ILE A 3 3.31 -11.41 -28.97
N CYS A 4 4.39 -10.65 -28.79
CA CYS A 4 4.86 -9.69 -29.79
C CYS A 4 5.70 -10.42 -30.84
N LEU A 5 5.15 -10.62 -32.05
CA LEU A 5 5.95 -10.91 -33.24
C LEU A 5 6.68 -9.64 -33.72
N PRO A 6 7.86 -9.75 -34.36
CA PRO A 6 8.61 -8.59 -34.81
C PRO A 6 8.16 -8.15 -36.22
N PRO A 7 7.93 -6.85 -36.47
CA PRO A 7 8.10 -6.29 -37.80
C PRO A 7 9.50 -5.69 -37.94
N ARG A 8 10.05 -5.82 -39.14
CA ARG A 8 11.32 -5.26 -39.57
C ARG A 8 11.30 -3.73 -39.52
N THR A 9 11.86 -3.12 -38.48
CA THR A 9 12.25 -1.69 -38.50
C THR A 9 13.41 -1.42 -37.53
N THR A 10 14.09 -0.31 -37.79
CA THR A 10 15.47 0.06 -37.41
C THR A 10 15.85 -0.11 -35.92
N ALA A 11 17.13 -0.45 -35.69
CA ALA A 11 17.71 -0.82 -34.40
C ALA A 11 17.47 0.19 -33.25
N SER A 12 17.36 1.49 -33.56
CA SER A 12 17.10 2.53 -32.54
C SER A 12 15.68 2.49 -31.97
N LEU A 13 14.67 2.08 -32.76
CA LEU A 13 13.29 1.97 -32.29
C LEU A 13 13.10 0.73 -31.39
N VAL A 14 13.85 -0.34 -31.69
CA VAL A 14 13.90 -1.57 -30.89
C VAL A 14 14.53 -1.31 -29.53
N LEU A 15 15.61 -0.52 -29.46
CA LEU A 15 16.24 -0.18 -28.18
C LEU A 15 15.33 0.68 -27.30
N LEU A 16 14.62 1.65 -27.90
CA LEU A 16 13.63 2.49 -27.22
C LEU A 16 12.43 1.68 -26.71
N LEU A 17 11.87 0.76 -27.51
CA LEU A 17 10.78 -0.12 -27.04
C LEU A 17 11.22 -1.03 -25.89
N ASN A 18 12.45 -1.57 -25.94
CA ASN A 18 12.99 -2.42 -24.88
C ASN A 18 13.28 -1.64 -23.57
N LEU A 19 13.70 -0.37 -23.67
CA LEU A 19 13.92 0.48 -22.50
C LEU A 19 12.59 0.91 -21.83
N VAL A 20 11.58 1.24 -22.65
CA VAL A 20 10.23 1.60 -22.15
C VAL A 20 9.57 0.37 -21.50
N CYS A 21 9.69 -0.83 -22.08
CA CYS A 21 9.23 -2.07 -21.43
C CYS A 21 9.95 -2.37 -20.10
N SER A 22 11.23 -1.98 -19.97
CA SER A 22 11.99 -2.20 -18.73
C SER A 22 11.58 -1.25 -17.60
N PHE A 23 11.07 -0.06 -17.92
CA PHE A 23 10.68 0.94 -16.92
C PHE A 23 9.25 0.75 -16.39
N GLU A 24 8.36 0.15 -17.19
CA GLU A 24 6.95 -0.07 -16.84
C GLU A 24 6.64 -1.46 -16.25
N GLY A 25 7.58 -2.40 -16.32
CA GLY A 25 7.34 -3.81 -15.97
C GLY A 25 7.88 -4.29 -14.62
N ALA A 26 8.86 -3.62 -14.01
CA ALA A 26 9.41 -4.04 -12.73
C ALA A 26 8.58 -3.45 -11.58
N ARG A 27 7.37 -3.97 -11.35
CA ARG A 27 6.61 -3.69 -10.12
C ARG A 27 7.46 -4.21 -8.96
N ALA A 28 8.17 -3.31 -8.28
CA ALA A 28 9.06 -3.67 -7.17
C ALA A 28 8.29 -4.53 -6.16
N VAL A 29 8.79 -5.74 -5.88
CA VAL A 29 8.22 -6.59 -4.83
C VAL A 29 8.61 -5.96 -3.51
N TYR A 30 7.63 -5.42 -2.79
CA TYR A 30 7.86 -4.82 -1.49
C TYR A 30 7.15 -5.56 -0.38
N LYS A 31 7.75 -5.47 0.82
CA LYS A 31 7.22 -6.04 2.07
C LYS A 31 6.40 -5.00 2.81
N CYS A 32 5.39 -5.41 3.55
CA CYS A 32 4.62 -4.56 4.46
C CYS A 32 4.70 -5.11 5.88
N TYR A 33 4.69 -4.25 6.90
CA TYR A 33 4.45 -4.70 8.28
C TYR A 33 3.08 -5.35 8.38
N ASN A 34 3.00 -6.48 9.09
CA ASN A 34 1.77 -7.24 9.29
C ASN A 34 1.55 -7.50 10.78
N CYS A 35 0.79 -6.63 11.44
CA CYS A 35 0.54 -6.71 12.87
C CYS A 35 -0.83 -6.16 13.23
N MET A 36 -1.29 -6.51 14.43
CA MET A 36 -2.37 -5.81 15.11
C MET A 36 -1.97 -5.49 16.55
N SER A 37 -2.59 -4.48 17.14
CA SER A 37 -2.48 -4.20 18.59
C SER A 37 -2.87 -5.43 19.42
N ARG A 38 -2.18 -5.63 20.55
CA ARG A 38 -2.38 -6.80 21.42
C ARG A 38 -3.81 -6.97 21.93
N TYR A 39 -4.54 -5.86 22.08
CA TYR A 39 -5.95 -5.86 22.44
C TYR A 39 -6.83 -6.73 21.51
N TYR A 40 -6.57 -6.71 20.19
CA TYR A 40 -7.30 -7.54 19.22
C TYR A 40 -7.07 -9.03 19.45
N GLY A 41 -5.87 -9.42 19.89
CA GLY A 41 -5.54 -10.82 20.19
C GLY A 41 -6.30 -11.36 21.40
N LEU A 42 -6.45 -10.54 22.44
CA LEU A 42 -7.20 -10.91 23.66
C LEU A 42 -8.69 -11.13 23.41
N THR A 43 -9.24 -10.45 22.40
CA THR A 43 -10.67 -10.47 22.08
C THR A 43 -10.98 -11.17 20.75
N TRP A 44 -9.97 -11.77 20.11
CA TRP A 44 -10.02 -12.26 18.73
C TRP A 44 -11.23 -13.16 18.43
N GLN A 45 -11.45 -14.16 19.29
CA GLN A 45 -12.55 -15.11 19.15
C GLN A 45 -13.88 -14.55 19.68
N PHE A 46 -13.85 -13.90 20.84
CA PHE A 46 -15.07 -13.48 21.55
C PHE A 46 -15.76 -12.26 20.93
N ALA A 47 -14.99 -11.33 20.35
CA ALA A 47 -15.52 -10.16 19.67
C ALA A 47 -15.83 -10.42 18.18
N GLY A 48 -15.61 -11.63 17.68
CA GLY A 48 -15.88 -11.98 16.28
C GLY A 48 -14.91 -11.36 15.26
N TYR A 49 -13.77 -10.81 15.71
CA TYR A 49 -12.73 -10.30 14.81
C TYR A 49 -12.20 -11.39 13.88
N SER A 50 -12.19 -12.64 14.34
CA SER A 50 -11.82 -13.82 13.55
C SER A 50 -12.68 -14.02 12.30
N ASN A 51 -13.90 -13.49 12.24
CA ASN A 51 -14.78 -13.56 11.08
C ASN A 51 -14.55 -12.41 10.09
N ILE A 52 -13.98 -11.30 10.55
CA ILE A 52 -13.86 -10.06 9.76
C ILE A 52 -12.46 -9.94 9.17
N TYR A 53 -11.44 -10.20 10.01
CA TYR A 53 -10.05 -10.03 9.66
C TYR A 53 -9.34 -11.38 9.49
N TYR A 54 -8.30 -11.40 8.67
CA TYR A 54 -7.30 -12.46 8.74
C TYR A 54 -6.45 -12.27 9.99
N GLU A 55 -6.02 -13.38 10.57
CA GLU A 55 -5.12 -13.34 11.72
C GLU A 55 -3.78 -12.71 11.30
N PRO A 56 -3.30 -11.68 12.02
CA PRO A 56 -2.02 -11.06 11.71
C PRO A 56 -0.87 -12.02 12.08
N THR A 57 0.32 -11.76 11.53
CA THR A 57 1.49 -12.57 11.89
C THR A 57 1.86 -12.43 13.38
N ALA A 58 1.56 -11.28 14.00
CA ALA A 58 1.65 -11.13 15.45
C ALA A 58 0.68 -10.05 15.99
N PHE A 59 0.21 -10.30 17.21
CA PHE A 59 -0.43 -9.30 18.05
C PHE A 59 0.63 -8.63 18.94
N ASN A 60 0.93 -7.35 18.71
CA ASN A 60 2.06 -6.64 19.31
C ASN A 60 1.67 -5.23 19.77
N ASP A 61 2.15 -4.81 20.94
CA ASP A 61 1.91 -3.47 21.50
C ASP A 61 2.59 -2.36 20.68
N ASN A 62 3.70 -2.69 20.01
CA ASN A 62 4.44 -1.76 19.17
C ASN A 62 3.86 -1.62 17.75
N CYS A 63 2.70 -2.22 17.46
CA CYS A 63 2.08 -2.11 16.13
C CYS A 63 1.72 -0.65 15.76
N GLU A 64 1.55 0.24 16.74
CA GLU A 64 1.41 1.69 16.51
C GLU A 64 2.62 2.30 15.80
N ASN A 65 3.83 1.89 16.19
CA ASN A 65 5.08 2.40 15.63
C ASN A 65 6.12 1.26 15.56
N PRO A 66 6.09 0.43 14.51
CA PRO A 66 7.02 -0.69 14.36
C PRO A 66 8.47 -0.25 14.14
N THR A 67 8.71 1.03 13.85
CA THR A 67 10.06 1.58 13.66
C THR A 67 10.66 2.15 14.95
N ARG A 68 9.91 2.15 16.06
CA ARG A 68 10.38 2.69 17.34
C ARG A 68 11.58 1.90 17.84
N ARG A 69 12.63 2.61 18.28
CA ARG A 69 13.81 1.98 18.89
C ARG A 69 13.40 1.20 20.14
N GLY A 70 13.74 -0.10 20.18
CA GLY A 70 13.34 -1.00 21.26
C GLY A 70 11.95 -1.62 21.11
N ALA A 71 11.27 -1.42 19.98
CA ALA A 71 10.12 -2.23 19.62
C ALA A 71 10.56 -3.68 19.40
N ASP A 72 9.81 -4.63 19.95
CA ASP A 72 9.94 -6.04 19.57
C ASP A 72 9.83 -6.18 18.04
N VAL A 73 10.52 -7.17 17.47
CA VAL A 73 10.55 -7.40 16.02
C VAL A 73 9.12 -7.55 15.50
N VAL A 74 8.61 -6.50 14.87
CA VAL A 74 7.28 -6.52 14.25
C VAL A 74 7.39 -7.28 12.93
N PRO A 75 6.62 -8.35 12.73
CA PRO A 75 6.71 -9.16 11.52
C PRO A 75 6.25 -8.40 10.27
N HIS A 76 6.72 -8.88 9.13
CA HIS A 76 6.40 -8.35 7.82
C HIS A 76 5.98 -9.48 6.87
N THR A 77 5.19 -9.15 5.85
CA THR A 77 4.74 -10.07 4.81
C THR A 77 4.87 -9.46 3.43
N TYR A 78 4.90 -10.31 2.41
CA TYR A 78 4.75 -9.90 1.02
C TYR A 78 3.26 -9.84 0.66
N CYS A 79 2.88 -8.92 -0.24
CA CYS A 79 1.52 -8.85 -0.77
C CYS A 79 1.45 -9.57 -2.12
N ASP A 80 0.67 -10.65 -2.20
CA ASP A 80 0.63 -11.56 -3.36
C ASP A 80 0.18 -10.90 -4.66
N ASP A 81 -0.63 -9.84 -4.58
CA ASP A 81 -1.22 -9.14 -5.73
C ASP A 81 -0.59 -7.78 -6.02
N HIS A 82 0.60 -7.52 -5.46
CA HIS A 82 1.29 -6.22 -5.50
C HIS A 82 0.42 -5.05 -5.02
N SER A 83 -0.54 -5.31 -4.13
CA SER A 83 -1.35 -4.27 -3.51
C SER A 83 -0.53 -3.42 -2.54
N ASN A 84 -0.95 -2.18 -2.37
CA ASN A 84 -0.36 -1.27 -1.39
C ASN A 84 -0.41 -1.82 0.05
N CYS A 85 0.58 -1.39 0.84
CA CYS A 85 0.57 -1.59 2.28
C CYS A 85 -0.49 -0.70 2.91
N ILE A 86 -1.19 -1.22 3.90
CA ILE A 86 -2.25 -0.54 4.62
C ILE A 86 -1.84 -0.37 6.09
N SER A 87 -2.25 0.76 6.65
CA SER A 87 -2.24 1.05 8.08
C SER A 87 -3.62 1.56 8.46
N MET A 88 -4.26 0.97 9.46
CA MET A 88 -5.57 1.38 9.98
C MET A 88 -5.49 1.72 11.46
N VAL A 89 -6.24 2.76 11.86
CA VAL A 89 -6.48 3.12 13.26
C VAL A 89 -7.97 3.16 13.50
N GLU A 90 -8.39 2.49 14.57
CA GLU A 90 -9.74 2.54 15.09
C GLU A 90 -9.72 3.14 16.49
N ASP A 91 -10.60 4.11 16.75
CA ASP A 91 -10.81 4.63 18.10
C ASP A 91 -11.75 3.69 18.85
N LEU A 92 -11.22 2.96 19.83
CA LEU A 92 -11.99 2.03 20.64
C LEU A 92 -12.76 2.82 21.70
N LYS A 93 -14.09 2.69 21.70
CA LYS A 93 -14.98 3.30 22.71
C LYS A 93 -14.96 2.52 24.04
N ILE A 94 -13.77 2.10 24.49
CA ILE A 94 -13.58 1.33 25.72
C ILE A 94 -12.63 2.10 26.63
N GLY A 95 -13.13 2.51 27.81
CA GLY A 95 -12.33 3.24 28.81
C GLY A 95 -11.87 4.62 28.33
N THR A 96 -10.60 4.95 28.54
CA THR A 96 -9.97 6.26 28.31
C THR A 96 -9.64 6.60 26.85
N GLY A 97 -10.32 5.97 25.88
CA GLY A 97 -10.09 6.24 24.45
C GLY A 97 -8.84 5.56 23.89
N ALA A 98 -8.75 4.24 24.09
CA ALA A 98 -7.68 3.44 23.50
C ALA A 98 -7.77 3.42 21.96
N ARG A 99 -6.63 3.43 21.27
CA ARG A 99 -6.57 3.29 19.80
C ARG A 99 -6.12 1.88 19.43
N GLY A 100 -6.86 1.24 18.54
CA GLY A 100 -6.49 -0.03 17.93
C GLY A 100 -5.73 0.20 16.63
N TYR A 101 -4.58 -0.44 16.47
CA TYR A 101 -3.75 -0.35 15.27
C TYR A 101 -3.72 -1.66 14.51
N ILE A 102 -3.89 -1.58 13.19
CA ILE A 102 -3.83 -2.73 12.28
C ILE A 102 -2.93 -2.36 11.10
N ARG A 103 -2.00 -3.23 10.73
CA ARG A 103 -1.11 -3.06 9.58
C ARG A 103 -1.05 -4.34 8.77
N GLY A 104 -1.00 -4.23 7.44
CA GLY A 104 -0.93 -5.40 6.56
C GLY A 104 -1.00 -5.03 5.09
N CYS A 105 -1.26 -6.01 4.25
CA CYS A 105 -1.51 -5.82 2.81
C CYS A 105 -3.00 -5.54 2.57
N TRP A 106 -3.32 -4.67 1.61
CA TRP A 106 -4.71 -4.42 1.22
C TRP A 106 -5.47 -5.70 0.85
N SER A 107 -4.81 -6.67 0.20
CA SER A 107 -5.42 -7.94 -0.19
C SER A 107 -5.71 -8.91 0.96
N ASN A 108 -5.01 -8.81 2.09
CA ASN A 108 -5.02 -9.85 3.13
C ASN A 108 -5.37 -9.36 4.54
N ILE A 109 -5.96 -8.17 4.67
CA ILE A 109 -6.45 -7.65 5.96
C ILE A 109 -7.85 -8.18 6.27
N PHE A 110 -8.79 -8.02 5.33
CA PHE A 110 -10.19 -8.42 5.50
C PHE A 110 -10.44 -9.77 4.85
N ARG A 111 -11.14 -10.69 5.55
CA ARG A 111 -11.55 -11.98 4.97
C ARG A 111 -12.45 -11.83 3.77
N HIS A 112 -13.37 -10.86 3.84
CA HIS A 112 -14.29 -10.53 2.75
C HIS A 112 -13.73 -9.48 1.77
N GLY A 113 -12.50 -9.00 2.00
CA GLY A 113 -11.88 -7.93 1.24
C GLY A 113 -12.50 -6.55 1.47
N PHE A 114 -11.81 -5.52 0.96
CA PHE A 114 -12.31 -4.15 0.95
C PHE A 114 -13.44 -3.98 -0.08
N ASN A 115 -14.32 -3.00 0.15
CA ASN A 115 -15.32 -2.60 -0.84
C ASN A 115 -14.63 -2.03 -2.10
N ARG A 116 -14.63 -2.82 -3.17
CA ARG A 116 -13.91 -2.51 -4.42
C ARG A 116 -14.55 -1.38 -5.24
N THR A 117 -15.85 -1.16 -5.11
CA THR A 117 -16.57 -0.11 -5.86
C THR A 117 -16.52 1.24 -5.15
N GLY A 118 -16.18 1.26 -3.85
CA GLY A 118 -16.03 2.48 -3.06
C GLY A 118 -14.62 3.06 -3.05
N LEU A 119 -14.45 4.17 -2.32
CA LEU A 119 -13.16 4.82 -2.07
C LEU A 119 -12.12 3.86 -1.45
N ALA A 120 -12.56 2.84 -0.72
CA ALA A 120 -11.70 1.80 -0.16
C ALA A 120 -11.00 0.94 -1.24
N GLY A 121 -11.60 0.80 -2.42
CA GLY A 121 -11.00 0.12 -3.57
C GLY A 121 -9.79 0.86 -4.13
N HIS A 122 -9.82 2.20 -4.11
CA HIS A 122 -8.70 3.01 -4.62
C HIS A 122 -7.42 2.86 -3.79
N LEU A 123 -7.55 2.54 -2.50
CA LEU A 123 -6.43 2.28 -1.60
C LEU A 123 -5.51 1.15 -2.09
N ARG A 124 -6.01 0.23 -2.93
CA ARG A 124 -5.21 -0.87 -3.47
C ARG A 124 -3.99 -0.38 -4.26
N GLN A 125 -4.13 0.73 -4.99
CA GLN A 125 -3.12 1.22 -5.92
C GLN A 125 -2.68 2.66 -5.63
N HIS A 126 -3.48 3.44 -4.92
CA HIS A 126 -3.19 4.85 -4.63
C HIS A 126 -2.79 5.06 -3.18
N THR A 127 -1.69 5.79 -2.99
CA THR A 127 -1.24 6.24 -1.68
C THR A 127 -2.16 7.37 -1.20
N MET A 128 -2.99 7.11 -0.19
CA MET A 128 -3.87 8.11 0.40
C MET A 128 -4.29 7.73 1.82
N CYS A 129 -4.68 8.72 2.63
CA CYS A 129 -5.26 8.53 3.96
C CYS A 129 -6.69 9.05 3.97
N LYS A 130 -7.64 8.21 4.39
CA LYS A 130 -9.04 8.60 4.50
C LYS A 130 -9.70 7.88 5.67
N THR A 131 -10.63 8.57 6.32
CA THR A 131 -11.49 8.00 7.35
C THR A 131 -12.74 7.42 6.70
N PHE A 132 -13.07 6.19 7.06
CA PHE A 132 -14.21 5.44 6.56
C PHE A 132 -15.12 5.06 7.74
N ASN A 133 -16.41 4.94 7.47
CA ASN A 133 -17.27 4.21 8.40
C ASN A 133 -16.97 2.72 8.27
N SER A 134 -16.98 1.99 9.38
CA SER A 134 -16.72 0.54 9.39
C SER A 134 -17.61 -0.25 8.41
N SER A 135 -18.84 0.22 8.14
CA SER A 135 -19.77 -0.37 7.16
C SER A 135 -19.29 -0.27 5.71
N ASP A 136 -18.58 0.80 5.36
CA ASP A 136 -18.22 1.14 3.98
C ASP A 136 -16.86 0.55 3.59
N LEU A 137 -16.10 0.10 4.58
CA LEU A 137 -14.73 -0.34 4.42
C LEU A 137 -14.63 -1.77 3.86
N SER A 138 -15.50 -2.69 4.32
CA SER A 138 -15.46 -4.11 3.95
C SER A 138 -16.56 -4.46 2.94
N ALA A 139 -16.24 -5.31 1.95
CA ALA A 139 -17.22 -5.72 0.91
C ALA A 139 -18.32 -6.64 1.44
N GLY A 140 -18.09 -7.31 2.57
CA GLY A 140 -19.09 -8.16 3.23
C GLY A 140 -20.16 -7.39 4.02
N GLY A 141 -20.00 -6.08 4.20
CA GLY A 141 -20.70 -5.31 5.23
C GLY A 141 -20.40 -5.85 6.63
N SER A 142 -20.92 -5.21 7.68
CA SER A 142 -20.76 -5.60 9.09
C SER A 142 -21.48 -6.91 9.47
N LYS A 143 -21.48 -7.94 8.60
CA LYS A 143 -22.13 -9.24 8.79
C LYS A 143 -21.40 -10.18 9.77
N GLY A 144 -20.32 -9.73 10.42
CA GLY A 144 -19.49 -10.52 11.33
C GLY A 144 -19.73 -10.32 12.82
N GLY A 145 -20.66 -9.44 13.21
CA GLY A 145 -20.93 -9.15 14.61
C GLY A 145 -20.91 -7.66 14.90
N LYS A 146 -21.87 -7.23 15.71
CA LYS A 146 -22.06 -5.87 16.20
C LYS A 146 -20.82 -5.40 16.96
N LEU A 147 -19.94 -4.63 16.32
CA LEU A 147 -18.98 -3.80 17.03
C LEU A 147 -18.88 -2.43 16.36
N PHE A 148 -19.69 -1.53 16.94
CA PHE A 148 -19.56 -0.07 17.01
C PHE A 148 -19.64 0.71 15.69
N ASP A 149 -20.53 1.69 15.69
CA ASP A 149 -20.48 2.88 14.84
C ASP A 149 -19.17 3.64 15.13
N SER A 150 -18.08 3.08 14.62
CA SER A 150 -16.70 3.55 14.75
C SER A 150 -16.21 4.00 13.38
N THR A 151 -15.51 5.12 13.39
CA THR A 151 -14.81 5.62 12.21
C THR A 151 -13.41 5.05 12.22
N VAL A 152 -13.03 4.39 11.14
CA VAL A 152 -11.69 3.81 10.98
C VAL A 152 -10.89 4.68 10.02
N ARG A 153 -9.74 5.16 10.46
CA ARG A 153 -8.81 5.89 9.61
C ARG A 153 -7.87 4.92 8.91
N VAL A 154 -7.91 4.91 7.58
CA VAL A 154 -7.14 3.97 6.76
C VAL A 154 -6.19 4.75 5.86
N CYS A 155 -4.94 4.36 5.87
CA CYS A 155 -3.89 4.90 5.03
C CYS A 155 -3.27 3.81 4.18
N SER A 156 -3.03 4.14 2.91
CA SER A 156 -2.37 3.30 1.92
C SER A 156 -1.04 3.90 1.50
N CYS A 157 -0.02 3.06 1.31
CA CYS A 157 1.26 3.43 0.71
C CYS A 157 1.84 2.31 -0.14
N SER A 158 2.70 2.68 -1.09
CA SER A 158 3.50 1.73 -1.86
C SER A 158 4.97 1.81 -1.46
N GLY A 159 5.65 0.67 -1.43
CA GLY A 159 7.08 0.58 -1.13
C GLY A 159 7.41 -0.26 0.12
N ASN A 160 8.70 -0.57 0.27
CA ASN A 160 9.19 -1.45 1.33
C ASN A 160 8.93 -0.86 2.72
N MET A 161 8.10 -1.55 3.50
CA MET A 161 7.77 -1.25 4.88
C MET A 161 7.28 0.20 5.07
N CYS A 162 6.65 0.77 4.03
CA CYS A 162 6.18 2.15 4.04
C CYS A 162 5.10 2.37 5.11
N ASN A 163 4.35 1.32 5.45
CA ASN A 163 3.39 1.29 6.54
C ASN A 163 4.08 1.14 7.91
N GLY A 164 5.29 1.67 8.09
CA GLY A 164 6.00 1.67 9.37
C GLY A 164 5.84 2.96 10.17
N ASN A 165 5.45 4.05 9.51
CA ASN A 165 5.37 5.37 10.12
C ASN A 165 4.21 5.44 11.14
N ALA A 166 4.44 6.22 12.20
CA ALA A 166 3.41 6.52 13.18
C ALA A 166 2.28 7.36 12.56
N PHE A 167 1.05 7.02 12.90
CA PHE A 167 -0.17 7.60 12.31
C PHE A 167 -0.39 9.09 12.59
N ASP A 168 0.34 9.67 13.53
CA ASP A 168 0.21 11.09 13.93
C ASP A 168 1.10 12.02 13.10
N THR A 169 1.96 11.47 12.23
CA THR A 169 2.75 12.29 11.30
C THR A 169 2.03 12.40 9.96
N ALA A 170 1.45 13.57 9.65
CA ALA A 170 0.92 13.88 8.31
C ALA A 170 2.00 13.76 7.20
N ALA A 171 3.28 13.70 7.58
CA ALA A 171 4.42 13.43 6.70
C ALA A 171 4.61 11.93 6.37
N ALA A 172 3.94 11.00 7.06
CA ALA A 172 4.13 9.55 6.94
C ALA A 172 3.85 8.96 5.55
N PHE A 173 3.11 9.67 4.69
CA PHE A 173 2.62 9.16 3.41
C PHE A 173 3.09 9.98 2.19
N ARG A 174 4.03 10.92 2.39
CA ARG A 174 4.74 11.56 1.27
C ARG A 174 5.88 10.67 0.78
N ASN A 175 5.55 9.52 0.21
CA ASN A 175 6.49 8.80 -0.64
C ASN A 175 5.77 7.86 -1.60
N SER A 176 5.67 8.29 -2.84
CA SER A 176 5.86 7.41 -4.00
C SER A 176 6.07 8.28 -5.25
N ASN A 177 7.29 8.17 -5.80
CA ASN A 177 7.85 8.75 -7.03
C ASN A 177 8.27 10.23 -7.00
N PRO A 178 9.56 10.55 -6.75
CA PRO A 178 10.17 11.59 -7.54
C PRO A 178 10.15 11.07 -8.98
N ILE A 179 9.28 11.61 -9.83
CA ILE A 179 9.50 11.53 -11.28
C ILE A 179 10.94 11.99 -11.47
N ASN A 180 11.81 11.12 -11.99
CA ASN A 180 13.22 11.44 -12.16
C ASN A 180 13.36 12.44 -13.31
N TYR A 181 13.06 13.71 -13.03
CA TYR A 181 13.10 14.81 -13.98
C TYR A 181 14.47 14.90 -14.65
N PHE A 182 15.55 14.48 -13.98
CA PHE A 182 16.88 14.39 -14.58
C PHE A 182 16.94 13.43 -15.77
N ALA A 183 16.25 12.29 -15.73
CA ALA A 183 16.21 11.35 -16.84
C ALA A 183 15.44 11.93 -18.04
N ILE A 184 14.33 12.62 -17.78
CA ILE A 184 13.52 13.30 -18.81
C ILE A 184 14.30 14.46 -19.43
N ILE A 185 14.95 15.28 -18.61
CA ILE A 185 15.76 16.42 -19.07
C ILE A 185 16.96 15.92 -19.89
N SER A 186 17.64 14.87 -19.43
CA SER A 186 18.76 14.26 -20.17
C SER A 186 18.33 13.77 -21.56
N PHE A 187 17.14 13.18 -21.67
CA PHE A 187 16.57 12.71 -22.94
C PHE A 187 16.22 13.86 -23.90
N ILE A 188 15.63 14.95 -23.38
CA ILE A 188 15.32 16.15 -24.17
C ILE A 188 16.61 16.79 -24.69
N VAL A 189 17.65 16.90 -23.85
CA VAL A 189 18.93 17.49 -24.24
C VAL A 189 19.63 16.67 -25.32
N THR A 190 19.67 15.34 -25.19
CA THR A 190 20.27 14.47 -26.22
C THR A 190 19.49 14.52 -27.54
N TYR A 191 18.16 14.59 -27.50
CA TYR A 191 17.33 14.77 -28.69
C TYR A 191 17.60 16.11 -29.40
N LEU A 192 17.70 17.22 -28.66
CA LEU A 192 17.99 18.54 -29.22
C LEU A 192 19.42 18.62 -29.83
N ILE A 193 20.40 17.99 -29.19
CA ILE A 193 21.77 17.91 -29.72
C ILE A 193 21.77 17.10 -31.04
N HIS A 194 21.07 15.97 -31.10
CA HIS A 194 20.95 15.20 -32.33
C HIS A 194 20.22 15.95 -33.45
N PHE A 195 19.14 16.66 -33.14
CA PHE A 195 18.37 17.42 -34.12
C PHE A 195 19.17 18.60 -34.71
N THR A 196 19.92 19.31 -33.87
CA THR A 196 20.81 20.42 -34.31
C THR A 196 22.00 19.94 -35.12
N SER A 197 22.47 18.70 -34.89
CA SER A 197 23.52 18.06 -35.66
C SER A 197 23.08 17.66 -37.06
N ILE A 198 21.80 17.25 -37.22
CA ILE A 198 21.21 16.87 -38.50
C ILE A 198 20.91 18.11 -39.37
N LEU A 199 20.53 19.23 -38.77
CA LEU A 199 20.26 20.50 -39.47
C LEU A 199 21.51 21.26 -39.94
N ARG A 200 22.71 20.84 -39.50
CA ARG A 200 24.00 21.43 -39.93
C ARG A 200 24.68 20.66 -41.07
N HIS A 201 24.07 19.59 -41.56
CA HIS A 201 24.46 18.86 -42.77
C HIS A 201 23.42 19.06 -43.87
#